data_AF-A0A7R8H9B0-F1
#
_entry.id   AF-A0A7R8H9B0-F1
#
_cell.length_a   1.000
_cell.length_b   1.000
_cell.length_c   1.000
_cell.angle_alpha   90.00
_cell.angle_beta   90.00
_cell.angle_gamma   90.00
#
_symmetry.space_group_name_H-M   'P 1'
#
loop_
_entity.id
_entity.type
_entity.pdbx_description
1 polymer ?
#
loop_
_entity_poly.entity_id
_entity_poly.type
_entity_poly.pdbx_seq_one_letter_code
_entity_poly.pdbx_strand_id
1 'polypeptide(L)'
;MQRQNMLNVVKWFSKLRLNKAIAVEEKVVSIVDSLNLASMVVDDTYTGPRLNPDDNFAITRDFMTELLQYYKDLKVLHRRFAFQMLIDVKNLFMTQPSLVDINVPPSNKFTICGGNHESENMNKMYGFEGEVKSKYSSVMADLFTEVYNWLPLCHRINEKVLVMHGGLFSNDDVTLEDIRSVDRCRMVFHPVNVAPVANSDLMSHEVKEEGYEVSHNGAFINIKGDDLTPKYITYEAVPHPNIKPMAYAANSFLLG
;
A
#
# COMPACT_ATOMS: atom_id res chain seq x y z
N MET A 1 25.74 -12.58 -25.39
CA MET A 1 26.27 -11.46 -24.59
C MET A 1 25.11 -10.68 -23.94
N GLN A 2 24.17 -11.36 -23.28
CA GLN A 2 22.98 -10.77 -22.62
C GLN A 2 22.54 -11.56 -21.36
N ARG A 3 23.45 -12.37 -20.77
CA ARG A 3 23.08 -13.39 -19.76
C ARG A 3 23.85 -13.36 -18.44
N GLN A 4 24.69 -12.35 -18.16
CA GLN A 4 25.71 -12.51 -17.11
C GLN A 4 25.67 -11.57 -15.90
N ASN A 5 24.76 -10.60 -15.78
CA ASN A 5 24.81 -9.63 -14.67
C ASN A 5 23.58 -9.61 -13.73
N MET A 6 22.84 -10.71 -13.59
CA MET A 6 21.80 -10.83 -12.55
C MET A 6 21.93 -12.10 -11.70
N LEU A 7 23.16 -12.56 -11.47
CA LEU A 7 23.43 -13.66 -10.55
C LEU A 7 24.01 -13.10 -9.26
N ASN A 8 23.15 -12.95 -8.25
CA ASN A 8 23.40 -13.29 -6.85
C ASN A 8 22.27 -12.70 -5.99
N VAL A 9 21.27 -13.53 -5.64
CA VAL A 9 20.69 -13.71 -4.30
C VAL A 9 19.50 -14.68 -4.47
N VAL A 10 19.67 -15.90 -3.99
CA VAL A 10 18.63 -16.94 -3.92
C VAL A 10 18.21 -17.07 -2.46
N LYS A 11 16.91 -17.07 -2.15
CA LYS A 11 16.25 -18.13 -1.36
C LYS A 11 14.74 -17.91 -1.09
N TRP A 12 13.99 -18.98 -1.43
CA TRP A 12 12.62 -19.38 -1.04
C TRP A 12 11.43 -18.54 -1.53
N PHE A 13 10.68 -19.01 -2.55
CA PHE A 13 9.20 -19.11 -2.56
C PHE A 13 8.67 -19.96 -3.74
N SER A 14 8.35 -21.23 -3.46
CA SER A 14 7.93 -22.21 -4.47
C SER A 14 6.55 -21.92 -5.08
N LYS A 15 6.43 -22.25 -6.38
CA LYS A 15 5.23 -22.48 -7.24
C LYS A 15 3.98 -23.06 -6.51
N LEU A 16 4.18 -23.71 -5.36
CA LEU A 16 3.13 -24.22 -4.46
C LEU A 16 2.21 -23.13 -3.87
N ARG A 17 2.67 -21.91 -3.59
CA ARG A 17 1.80 -20.86 -3.01
C ARG A 17 0.91 -20.19 -4.05
N LEU A 18 1.40 -20.04 -5.29
CA LEU A 18 0.56 -19.63 -6.42
C LEU A 18 -0.59 -20.64 -6.60
N ASN A 19 -0.26 -21.93 -6.58
CA ASN A 19 -1.25 -23.01 -6.70
C ASN A 19 -2.20 -23.12 -5.49
N LYS A 20 -1.74 -22.79 -4.26
CA LYS A 20 -2.61 -22.75 -3.07
C LYS A 20 -3.54 -21.54 -3.04
N ALA A 21 -3.11 -20.38 -3.55
CA ALA A 21 -4.01 -19.24 -3.74
C ALA A 21 -5.13 -19.56 -4.75
N ILE A 22 -4.82 -20.33 -5.80
CA ILE A 22 -5.83 -20.81 -6.76
C ILE A 22 -6.86 -21.77 -6.12
N ALA A 23 -6.48 -22.50 -5.05
CA ALA A 23 -7.27 -23.56 -4.43
C ALA A 23 -8.30 -23.12 -3.37
N VAL A 24 -8.43 -21.82 -3.08
CA VAL A 24 -9.45 -21.34 -2.13
C VAL A 24 -10.80 -21.24 -2.87
N GLU A 25 -11.69 -22.20 -2.61
CA GLU A 25 -13.06 -22.27 -3.17
C GLU A 25 -14.09 -21.46 -2.37
N GLU A 26 -13.71 -20.84 -1.25
CA GLU A 26 -14.66 -20.05 -0.45
C GLU A 26 -14.98 -18.72 -1.12
N LYS A 27 -16.27 -18.53 -1.42
CA LYS A 27 -16.84 -17.24 -1.82
C LYS A 27 -16.70 -16.27 -0.66
N VAL A 28 -15.64 -15.48 -0.64
CA VAL A 28 -15.44 -14.40 0.35
C VAL A 28 -16.59 -13.40 0.19
N VAL A 29 -17.41 -13.27 1.24
CA VAL A 29 -18.46 -12.25 1.29
C VAL A 29 -17.79 -10.90 1.50
N SER A 30 -18.04 -9.94 0.61
CA SER A 30 -17.44 -8.62 0.67
C SER A 30 -18.03 -7.83 1.84
N ILE A 31 -17.19 -7.12 2.60
CA ILE A 31 -17.64 -6.33 3.75
C ILE A 31 -18.59 -5.23 3.28
N VAL A 32 -18.33 -4.70 2.08
CA VAL A 32 -19.13 -3.67 1.42
C VAL A 32 -20.59 -4.10 1.27
N ASP A 33 -20.86 -5.39 1.08
CA ASP A 33 -22.21 -5.92 0.86
C ASP A 33 -23.07 -5.80 2.13
N SER A 34 -22.43 -5.71 3.30
CA SER A 34 -23.09 -5.50 4.60
C SER A 34 -23.12 -4.04 5.05
N LEU A 35 -22.44 -3.13 4.35
CA LEU A 35 -22.33 -1.72 4.73
C LEU A 35 -23.49 -0.89 4.18
N ASN A 36 -24.14 -0.13 5.06
CA ASN A 36 -25.10 0.90 4.67
C ASN A 36 -24.49 2.29 4.90
N LEU A 37 -23.88 2.87 3.88
CA LEU A 37 -23.32 4.23 3.97
C LEU A 37 -24.40 5.29 4.17
N ALA A 38 -25.58 5.11 3.58
CA ALA A 38 -26.67 6.08 3.64
C ALA A 38 -27.17 6.30 5.08
N SER A 39 -27.12 5.27 5.93
CA SER A 39 -27.50 5.37 7.34
C SER A 39 -26.43 6.02 8.23
N MET A 40 -25.21 6.24 7.73
CA MET A 40 -24.15 6.93 8.46
C MET A 40 -24.39 8.44 8.41
N VAL A 41 -25.20 8.94 9.35
CA VAL A 41 -25.49 10.36 9.54
C VAL A 41 -24.21 11.10 9.93
N VAL A 42 -23.98 12.25 9.28
CA VAL A 42 -22.94 13.21 9.67
C VAL A 42 -23.64 14.31 10.45
N ASP A 43 -23.35 14.41 11.74
CA ASP A 43 -23.97 15.41 12.61
C ASP A 43 -23.61 16.85 12.20
N ASP A 44 -24.49 17.81 12.49
CA ASP A 44 -24.29 19.22 12.14
C ASP A 44 -23.11 19.85 12.90
N THR A 45 -22.67 19.25 14.01
CA THR A 45 -21.46 19.65 14.73
C THR A 45 -20.17 19.21 14.06
N TYR A 46 -20.20 18.35 13.04
CA TYR A 46 -19.00 17.92 12.31
C TYR A 46 -18.50 19.03 11.38
N THR A 47 -17.35 19.59 11.75
CA THR A 47 -16.68 20.70 11.03
C THR A 47 -15.54 20.24 10.12
N GLY A 48 -15.43 18.94 9.84
CA GLY A 48 -14.37 18.40 8.99
C GLY A 48 -14.74 18.38 7.51
N PRO A 49 -13.79 17.96 6.65
CA PRO A 49 -14.02 17.85 5.20
C PRO A 49 -15.18 16.91 4.90
N ARG A 50 -15.96 17.26 3.87
CA ARG A 50 -17.12 16.50 3.39
C ARG A 50 -17.00 16.20 1.90
N LEU A 51 -17.30 14.96 1.51
CA LEU A 51 -17.54 14.63 0.11
C LEU A 51 -18.94 15.13 -0.27
N ASN A 52 -19.04 15.93 -1.33
CA ASN A 52 -20.29 16.59 -1.71
C ASN A 52 -21.16 15.71 -2.61
N PRO A 53 -22.48 15.65 -2.37
CA PRO A 53 -23.42 14.98 -3.28
C PRO A 53 -23.39 15.56 -4.70
N ASP A 54 -23.18 16.88 -4.83
CA ASP A 54 -23.14 17.57 -6.12
C ASP A 54 -21.96 17.13 -7.00
N ASP A 55 -20.87 16.70 -6.37
CA ASP A 55 -19.69 16.13 -7.05
C ASP A 55 -19.81 14.60 -7.19
N ASN A 56 -21.00 14.02 -6.99
CA ASN A 56 -21.21 12.57 -6.89
C ASN A 56 -20.25 11.90 -5.88
N PHE A 57 -19.98 12.60 -4.77
CA PHE A 57 -19.03 12.19 -3.73
C PHE A 57 -17.59 11.99 -4.21
N ALA A 58 -17.20 12.57 -5.35
CA ALA A 58 -15.83 12.46 -5.86
C ALA A 58 -14.81 13.13 -4.93
N ILE A 59 -13.60 12.55 -4.87
CA ILE A 59 -12.45 13.16 -4.18
C ILE A 59 -11.94 14.34 -5.02
N THR A 60 -12.13 15.55 -4.53
CA THR A 60 -11.68 16.79 -5.18
C THR A 60 -10.35 17.28 -4.59
N ARG A 61 -9.68 18.21 -5.30
CA ARG A 61 -8.47 18.88 -4.80
C ARG A 61 -8.74 19.64 -3.50
N ASP A 62 -9.88 20.31 -3.43
CA ASP A 62 -10.26 21.13 -2.28
C ASP A 62 -10.52 20.24 -1.07
N PHE A 63 -11.27 19.15 -1.24
CA PHE A 63 -11.46 18.13 -0.21
C PHE A 63 -10.12 17.58 0.31
N MET A 64 -9.18 17.24 -0.59
CA MET A 64 -7.86 16.74 -0.18
C MET A 64 -7.03 17.78 0.57
N THR A 65 -7.13 19.05 0.17
CA THR A 65 -6.41 20.15 0.82
C THR A 65 -6.95 20.38 2.24
N GLU A 66 -8.27 20.39 2.40
CA GLU A 66 -8.94 20.47 3.70
C GLU A 66 -8.60 19.26 4.57
N LEU A 67 -8.62 18.06 4.01
CA LEU A 67 -8.30 16.81 4.72
C LEU A 67 -6.87 16.80 5.26
N LEU A 68 -5.91 17.25 4.45
CA LEU A 68 -4.52 17.37 4.89
C LEU A 68 -4.38 18.35 6.06
N GLN A 69 -5.07 19.49 6.02
CA GLN A 69 -5.05 20.43 7.14
C GLN A 69 -5.75 19.83 8.38
N TYR A 70 -6.88 19.15 8.18
CA TYR A 70 -7.63 18.52 9.25
C TYR A 70 -6.81 17.45 10.00
N TYR A 71 -5.99 16.68 9.26
CA TYR A 71 -5.04 15.72 9.85
C TYR A 71 -3.85 16.38 10.53
N LYS A 72 -3.33 17.50 10.02
CA LYS A 72 -2.30 18.30 10.71
C LYS A 72 -2.79 18.83 12.06
N ASP A 73 -4.08 19.13 12.16
CA ASP A 73 -4.75 19.53 13.40
C ASP A 73 -5.08 18.34 14.31
N LEU A 74 -4.58 17.13 14.01
CA LEU A 74 -4.82 15.89 14.77
C LEU A 74 -6.29 15.44 14.83
N LYS A 75 -7.12 15.87 13.88
CA LYS A 75 -8.54 15.49 13.83
C LYS A 75 -8.74 14.25 12.97
N VAL A 76 -9.88 13.57 13.16
CA VAL A 76 -10.21 12.31 12.48
C VAL A 76 -11.35 12.54 11.49
N LEU A 77 -11.15 12.14 10.23
CA LEU A 77 -12.17 12.22 9.18
C LEU A 77 -13.42 11.45 9.60
N HIS A 78 -14.60 11.96 9.28
CA HIS A 78 -15.83 11.24 9.61
C HIS A 78 -15.88 9.87 8.91
N ARG A 79 -16.24 8.82 9.67
CA ARG A 79 -16.26 7.41 9.19
C ARG A 79 -17.01 7.20 7.87
N ARG A 80 -18.09 7.95 7.64
CA ARG A 80 -18.87 7.91 6.39
C ARG A 80 -17.98 8.13 5.17
N PHE A 81 -17.16 9.19 5.20
CA PHE A 81 -16.29 9.56 4.09
C PHE A 81 -15.09 8.63 3.99
N ALA A 82 -14.56 8.16 5.13
CA ALA A 82 -13.50 7.15 5.13
C ALA A 82 -13.96 5.84 4.46
N PHE A 83 -15.15 5.32 4.81
CA PHE A 83 -15.72 4.14 4.15
C PHE A 83 -15.97 4.38 2.67
N GLN A 84 -16.52 5.54 2.29
CA GLN A 84 -16.74 5.90 0.89
C GLN A 84 -15.42 5.84 0.09
N MET A 85 -14.36 6.50 0.58
CA MET A 85 -13.04 6.49 -0.07
C MET A 85 -12.47 5.07 -0.22
N LEU A 86 -12.64 4.22 0.80
CA LEU A 86 -12.18 2.82 0.74
C LEU A 86 -12.97 1.98 -0.26
N ILE A 87 -14.28 2.19 -0.36
CA ILE A 87 -15.13 1.52 -1.35
C ILE A 87 -14.74 1.96 -2.77
N ASP A 88 -14.53 3.26 -2.97
CA ASP A 88 -14.16 3.81 -4.27
C ASP A 88 -12.80 3.31 -4.74
N VAL A 89 -11.80 3.28 -3.86
CA VAL A 89 -10.47 2.75 -4.21
C VAL A 89 -10.48 1.24 -4.41
N LYS A 90 -11.27 0.50 -3.62
CA LYS A 90 -11.48 -0.95 -3.85
C LYS A 90 -12.06 -1.19 -5.23
N ASN A 91 -13.13 -0.47 -5.59
CA ASN A 91 -13.75 -0.56 -6.92
C ASN A 91 -12.76 -0.22 -8.03
N LEU A 92 -11.94 0.82 -7.85
CA LEU A 92 -10.87 1.17 -8.78
C LEU A 92 -9.89 -0.01 -8.95
N PHE A 93 -9.38 -0.56 -7.86
CA PHE A 93 -8.43 -1.68 -7.90
C PHE A 93 -9.03 -2.97 -8.48
N MET A 94 -10.32 -3.23 -8.30
CA MET A 94 -11.02 -4.35 -8.94
C MET A 94 -11.01 -4.25 -10.47
N THR A 95 -11.04 -3.04 -11.03
CA THR A 95 -10.98 -2.83 -12.49
C THR A 95 -9.58 -2.95 -13.09
N GLN A 96 -8.52 -2.86 -12.27
CA GLN A 96 -7.15 -2.90 -12.77
C GLN A 96 -6.71 -4.34 -13.09
N PRO A 97 -5.78 -4.55 -14.03
CA PRO A 97 -5.09 -5.82 -14.16
C PRO A 97 -4.09 -6.06 -13.00
N SER A 98 -3.63 -7.30 -12.84
CA SER A 98 -2.59 -7.63 -11.86
C SER A 98 -1.22 -6.99 -12.22
N LEU A 99 -0.96 -6.77 -13.51
CA LEU A 99 0.15 -5.98 -14.03
C LEU A 99 -0.42 -4.72 -14.72
N VAL A 100 -0.22 -3.55 -14.12
CA VAL A 100 -0.72 -2.28 -14.64
C VAL A 100 0.33 -1.63 -15.55
N ASP A 101 -0.03 -1.38 -16.80
CA ASP A 101 0.81 -0.64 -17.74
C ASP A 101 0.62 0.87 -17.54
N ILE A 102 1.73 1.59 -17.31
CA ILE A 102 1.76 3.04 -17.11
C ILE A 102 2.55 3.67 -18.24
N ASN A 103 1.90 4.57 -18.99
CA ASN A 103 2.57 5.41 -19.97
C ASN A 103 2.84 6.81 -19.38
N VAL A 104 4.10 7.19 -19.31
CA VAL A 104 4.60 8.47 -18.83
C VAL A 104 5.10 9.26 -20.03
N PRO A 105 4.40 10.34 -20.43
CA PRO A 105 4.83 11.19 -21.54
C PRO A 105 6.23 11.78 -21.33
N PRO A 106 6.99 12.08 -22.40
CA PRO A 106 8.32 12.69 -22.32
C PRO A 106 8.43 13.89 -21.39
N SER A 107 7.42 14.76 -21.37
CA SER A 107 7.37 15.99 -20.56
C SER A 107 7.05 15.75 -19.09
N ASN A 108 6.69 14.52 -18.70
CA ASN A 108 6.14 14.20 -17.40
C ASN A 108 7.13 13.39 -16.55
N LYS A 109 6.93 13.46 -15.24
CA LYS A 109 7.61 12.62 -14.27
C LYS A 109 6.61 11.67 -13.60
N PHE A 110 7.10 10.50 -13.23
CA PHE A 110 6.41 9.54 -12.40
C PHE A 110 7.20 9.33 -11.11
N THR A 111 6.52 9.38 -9.97
CA THR A 111 7.14 9.25 -8.65
C THR A 111 6.77 7.90 -8.06
N ILE A 112 7.77 7.13 -7.66
CA ILE A 112 7.61 5.83 -7.00
C ILE A 112 7.90 6.02 -5.51
N CYS A 113 6.94 5.63 -4.69
CA CYS A 113 7.07 5.55 -3.23
C CYS A 113 7.17 4.08 -2.81
N GLY A 114 7.97 3.80 -1.78
CA GLY A 114 8.06 2.45 -1.21
C GLY A 114 6.83 2.09 -0.37
N GLY A 115 6.57 0.80 -0.26
CA GLY A 115 5.74 0.19 0.79
C GLY A 115 6.38 -1.14 1.19
N ASN A 116 6.02 -1.67 2.36
CA ASN A 116 6.35 -3.04 2.79
C ASN A 116 5.35 -3.62 3.83
N HIS A 117 4.24 -2.93 4.12
CA HIS A 117 3.44 -3.19 5.32
C HIS A 117 1.94 -3.44 5.07
N GLU A 118 1.48 -3.43 3.82
CA GLU A 118 0.07 -3.57 3.42
C GLU A 118 -0.41 -5.04 3.50
N SER A 119 -0.23 -5.68 4.66
CA SER A 119 -0.73 -7.04 4.93
C SER A 119 -1.29 -7.15 6.34
N GLU A 120 -2.24 -8.08 6.53
CA GLU A 120 -2.91 -8.29 7.81
C GLU A 120 -1.92 -8.49 8.96
N ASN A 121 -0.96 -9.41 8.80
CA ASN A 121 0.04 -9.70 9.84
C ASN A 121 0.88 -8.48 10.22
N MET A 122 1.29 -7.66 9.24
CA MET A 122 2.05 -6.44 9.51
C MET A 122 1.19 -5.40 10.21
N ASN A 123 -0.08 -5.28 9.82
CA ASN A 123 -1.02 -4.35 10.46
C ASN A 123 -1.29 -4.72 11.92
N LYS A 124 -1.44 -6.02 12.23
CA LYS A 124 -1.62 -6.52 13.60
C LYS A 124 -0.40 -6.23 14.46
N MET A 125 0.77 -6.52 13.90
CA MET A 125 2.04 -6.49 14.63
C MET A 125 2.54 -5.07 14.88
N TYR A 126 2.46 -4.19 13.87
CA TYR A 126 3.06 -2.85 13.90
C TYR A 126 2.08 -1.72 14.19
N GLY A 127 0.82 -2.04 14.49
CA GLY A 127 -0.13 -1.13 15.12
C GLY A 127 -1.12 -0.43 14.20
N PHE A 128 -1.05 -0.62 12.88
CA PHE A 128 -2.07 -0.07 11.97
C PHE A 128 -3.48 -0.58 12.29
N GLU A 129 -3.64 -1.88 12.56
CA GLU A 129 -4.94 -2.44 12.94
C GLU A 129 -5.45 -1.83 14.26
N GLY A 130 -4.57 -1.67 15.25
CA GLY A 130 -4.89 -1.05 16.54
C GLY A 130 -5.32 0.41 16.37
N GLU A 131 -4.64 1.16 15.51
CA GLU A 131 -4.96 2.56 15.22
C GLU A 131 -6.31 2.71 14.53
N VAL A 132 -6.58 1.90 13.49
CA VAL A 132 -7.86 1.93 12.77
C VAL A 132 -9.01 1.56 13.71
N LYS A 133 -8.84 0.54 14.56
CA LYS A 133 -9.84 0.16 15.57
C LYS A 133 -10.07 1.26 16.59
N SER A 134 -9.01 1.96 17.02
CA SER A 134 -9.11 3.08 17.96
C SER A 134 -9.80 4.30 17.37
N LYS A 135 -9.56 4.62 16.09
CA LYS A 135 -10.10 5.81 15.43
C LYS A 135 -11.46 5.59 14.76
N TYR A 136 -11.75 4.35 14.36
CA TYR A 136 -12.94 3.97 13.62
C TYR A 136 -13.62 2.75 14.23
N SER A 137 -13.33 1.55 13.70
CA SER A 137 -13.97 0.29 14.10
C SER A 137 -13.20 -0.91 13.57
N SER A 138 -13.52 -2.12 14.07
CA SER A 138 -13.03 -3.37 13.49
C SER A 138 -13.44 -3.53 12.03
N VAL A 139 -14.70 -3.19 11.70
CA VAL A 139 -15.23 -3.25 10.33
C VAL A 139 -14.41 -2.40 9.36
N MET A 140 -13.91 -1.24 9.81
CA MET A 140 -13.02 -0.41 8.99
C MET A 140 -11.68 -1.10 8.76
N ALA A 141 -11.09 -1.72 9.79
CA ALA A 141 -9.83 -2.46 9.67
C ALA A 141 -9.95 -3.68 8.73
N ASP A 142 -11.09 -4.37 8.80
CA ASP A 142 -11.40 -5.48 7.90
C ASP A 142 -11.52 -4.98 6.45
N LEU A 143 -12.16 -3.82 6.23
CA LEU A 143 -12.28 -3.24 4.88
C LEU A 143 -10.92 -2.77 4.32
N PHE A 144 -10.03 -2.20 5.12
CA PHE A 144 -8.66 -1.92 4.70
C PHE A 144 -7.95 -3.20 4.23
N THR A 145 -8.10 -4.29 4.97
CA THR A 145 -7.53 -5.61 4.60
C THR A 145 -8.13 -6.12 3.28
N GLU A 146 -9.44 -5.97 3.10
CA GLU A 146 -10.10 -6.33 1.84
C GLU A 146 -9.57 -5.49 0.67
N VAL A 147 -9.37 -4.17 0.85
CA VAL A 147 -8.79 -3.28 -0.16
C VAL A 147 -7.37 -3.70 -0.54
N TYR A 148 -6.53 -4.08 0.42
CA TYR A 148 -5.15 -4.53 0.16
C TYR A 148 -5.09 -5.78 -0.72
N ASN A 149 -6.06 -6.69 -0.59
CA ASN A 149 -6.14 -7.88 -1.46
C ASN A 149 -6.43 -7.54 -2.93
N TRP A 150 -6.90 -6.32 -3.23
CA TRP A 150 -7.16 -5.87 -4.60
C TRP A 150 -6.01 -5.11 -5.24
N LEU A 151 -4.96 -4.74 -4.48
CA LEU A 151 -3.82 -3.99 -4.98
C LEU A 151 -3.19 -4.70 -6.21
N PRO A 152 -2.90 -3.96 -7.29
CA PRO A 152 -2.10 -4.50 -8.38
C PRO A 152 -0.74 -5.00 -7.86
N LEU A 153 -0.30 -6.14 -8.39
CA LEU A 153 0.96 -6.76 -7.96
C LEU A 153 2.18 -5.99 -8.47
N CYS A 154 2.07 -5.46 -9.69
CA CYS A 154 3.17 -4.86 -10.43
C CYS A 154 2.70 -3.72 -11.31
N HIS A 155 3.61 -2.79 -11.59
CA HIS A 155 3.41 -1.73 -12.57
C HIS A 155 4.54 -1.76 -13.59
N ARG A 156 4.22 -1.67 -14.89
CA ARG A 156 5.21 -1.57 -15.97
C ARG A 156 5.17 -0.16 -16.57
N ILE A 157 6.23 0.60 -16.38
CA ILE A 157 6.36 1.98 -16.85
C ILE A 157 7.04 1.99 -18.23
N ASN A 158 6.40 2.65 -19.20
CA ASN A 158 6.86 2.83 -20.59
C ASN A 158 7.39 1.52 -21.20
N GLU A 159 6.73 0.41 -20.87
CA GLU A 159 7.05 -0.93 -21.35
C GLU A 159 8.43 -1.49 -20.97
N LYS A 160 9.18 -0.75 -20.13
CA LYS A 160 10.63 -0.96 -19.93
C LYS A 160 11.00 -1.16 -18.47
N VAL A 161 10.32 -0.48 -17.55
CA VAL A 161 10.66 -0.52 -16.12
C VAL A 161 9.56 -1.26 -15.38
N LEU A 162 9.88 -2.37 -14.73
CA LEU A 162 8.96 -3.10 -13.86
C LEU A 162 9.15 -2.63 -12.41
N VAL A 163 8.05 -2.26 -11.77
CA VAL A 163 8.00 -1.80 -10.37
C VAL A 163 7.12 -2.75 -9.57
N MET A 164 7.66 -3.26 -8.47
CA MET A 164 7.00 -4.19 -7.56
C MET A 164 7.55 -4.00 -6.14
N HIS A 165 6.76 -4.44 -5.17
CA HIS A 165 6.98 -4.15 -3.77
C HIS A 165 8.03 -5.06 -3.11
N GLY A 166 7.89 -6.38 -3.25
CA GLY A 166 8.80 -7.36 -2.63
C GLY A 166 10.06 -7.67 -3.47
N GLY A 167 10.03 -7.44 -4.78
CA GLY A 167 11.11 -7.86 -5.69
C GLY A 167 10.76 -9.11 -6.51
N LEU A 168 11.73 -9.58 -7.28
CA LEU A 168 11.53 -10.61 -8.31
C LEU A 168 11.09 -11.96 -7.72
N PHE A 169 10.38 -12.74 -8.54
CA PHE A 169 9.97 -14.09 -8.19
C PHE A 169 11.20 -14.99 -8.00
N SER A 170 11.15 -15.93 -7.06
CA SER A 170 12.25 -16.87 -6.83
C SER A 170 12.43 -17.91 -7.95
N ASN A 171 11.60 -17.85 -8.99
CA ASN A 171 11.70 -18.69 -10.18
C ASN A 171 12.04 -17.78 -11.36
N ASP A 172 13.19 -18.01 -11.97
CA ASP A 172 13.72 -17.20 -13.07
C ASP A 172 12.88 -17.28 -14.34
N ASP A 173 12.03 -18.32 -14.47
CA ASP A 173 11.19 -18.53 -15.65
C ASP A 173 9.87 -17.74 -15.62
N VAL A 174 9.61 -16.93 -14.58
CA VAL A 174 8.36 -16.16 -14.50
C VAL A 174 8.34 -15.04 -15.53
N THR A 175 7.31 -15.04 -16.36
CA THR A 175 7.08 -14.07 -17.42
C THR A 175 6.08 -12.98 -16.99
N LEU A 176 6.01 -11.89 -17.75
CA LEU A 176 4.97 -10.86 -17.54
C LEU A 176 3.56 -11.43 -17.73
N GLU A 177 3.40 -12.46 -18.57
CA GLU A 177 2.11 -13.10 -18.80
C GLU A 177 1.68 -13.95 -17.60
N ASP A 178 2.63 -14.61 -16.94
CA ASP A 178 2.37 -15.29 -15.68
C ASP A 178 1.85 -14.29 -14.63
N ILE A 179 2.42 -13.09 -14.54
CA ILE A 179 1.94 -12.04 -13.61
C ILE A 179 0.51 -11.60 -13.96
N ARG A 180 0.21 -11.41 -15.25
CA ARG A 180 -1.13 -11.00 -15.71
C ARG A 180 -2.19 -12.05 -15.42
N SER A 181 -1.84 -13.33 -15.53
CA SER A 181 -2.77 -14.45 -15.33
C SER A 181 -3.04 -14.78 -13.86
N VAL A 182 -2.37 -14.12 -12.91
CA VAL A 182 -2.63 -14.28 -11.48
C VAL A 182 -4.03 -13.78 -11.12
N ASP A 183 -4.84 -14.68 -10.56
CA ASP A 183 -6.06 -14.33 -9.83
C ASP A 183 -5.69 -13.76 -8.44
N ARG A 184 -5.50 -12.43 -8.41
CA ARG A 184 -5.11 -11.70 -7.20
C ARG A 184 -6.19 -11.74 -6.10
N CYS A 185 -7.45 -11.92 -6.47
CA CYS A 185 -8.58 -11.89 -5.52
C CYS A 185 -8.56 -13.07 -4.54
N ARG A 186 -7.84 -14.14 -4.89
CA ARG A 186 -7.66 -15.34 -4.05
C ARG A 186 -6.32 -15.38 -3.32
N MET A 187 -5.43 -14.43 -3.61
CA MET A 187 -4.18 -14.29 -2.88
C MET A 187 -4.48 -13.55 -1.58
N VAL A 188 -4.73 -14.32 -0.51
CA VAL A 188 -4.60 -13.77 0.84
C VAL A 188 -3.19 -13.19 0.92
N PHE A 189 -3.09 -11.86 1.11
CA PHE A 189 -1.82 -11.14 1.28
C PHE A 189 -1.11 -11.67 2.54
N HIS A 190 -0.44 -12.81 2.41
CA HIS A 190 0.56 -13.25 3.36
C HIS A 190 1.78 -12.39 3.05
N PRO A 191 2.33 -11.63 4.03
CA PRO A 191 3.50 -10.81 3.79
C PRO A 191 4.56 -11.69 3.12
N VAL A 192 4.82 -11.38 1.87
CA VAL A 192 5.92 -12.00 1.16
C VAL A 192 7.12 -11.19 1.63
N ASN A 193 7.84 -11.71 2.62
CA ASN A 193 9.23 -11.32 2.82
C ASN A 193 10.01 -11.85 1.61
N VAL A 194 9.84 -11.18 0.47
CA VAL A 194 10.78 -11.25 -0.62
C VAL A 194 11.89 -10.29 -0.21
N ALA A 195 13.12 -10.79 -0.13
CA ALA A 195 14.28 -9.96 0.17
C ALA A 195 14.31 -8.78 -0.82
N PRO A 196 14.50 -7.54 -0.36
CA PRO A 196 14.46 -6.38 -1.23
C PRO A 196 15.58 -6.48 -2.26
N VAL A 197 15.23 -6.70 -3.52
CA VAL A 197 16.12 -6.39 -4.66
C VAL A 197 15.63 -5.10 -5.29
N ALA A 198 15.74 -4.04 -4.51
CA ALA A 198 15.98 -2.68 -4.92
C ALA A 198 16.85 -2.12 -3.80
N ASN A 199 17.97 -1.47 -4.13
CA ASN A 199 18.96 -0.94 -3.18
C ASN A 199 18.38 -0.65 -1.78
N SER A 200 19.07 -1.13 -0.74
CA SER A 200 18.85 -0.84 0.68
C SER A 200 18.50 0.63 0.99
N ASP A 201 18.82 1.56 0.09
CA ASP A 201 18.54 2.99 0.14
C ASP A 201 17.05 3.39 -0.01
N LEU A 202 16.14 2.49 -0.40
CA LEU A 202 14.69 2.76 -0.45
C LEU A 202 13.92 2.26 0.78
N MET A 203 14.55 1.42 1.60
CA MET A 203 13.98 1.02 2.88
C MET A 203 14.35 2.11 3.89
N SER A 204 13.38 2.92 4.30
CA SER A 204 13.54 3.87 5.41
C SER A 204 13.77 3.18 6.77
N HIS A 205 13.69 1.84 6.80
CA HIS A 205 13.89 1.03 8.01
C HIS A 205 14.78 -0.18 7.72
N GLU A 206 16.08 -0.02 7.89
CA GLU A 206 16.95 -1.13 8.31
C GLU A 206 17.31 -0.92 9.78
N VAL A 207 16.95 -1.88 10.64
CA VAL A 207 17.46 -1.96 12.01
C VAL A 207 18.73 -2.80 11.96
N LYS A 208 19.88 -2.20 12.24
CA LYS A 208 21.14 -2.95 12.40
C LYS A 208 21.14 -3.64 13.78
N GLU A 209 21.76 -4.82 13.86
CA GLU A 209 21.84 -5.67 15.08
C GLU A 209 22.38 -4.95 16.32
N GLU A 210 23.07 -3.83 16.14
CA GLU A 210 23.57 -2.99 17.21
C GLU A 210 22.59 -1.83 17.43
N GLY A 211 21.82 -1.89 18.52
CA GLY A 211 20.67 -1.02 18.84
C GLY A 211 20.95 0.48 18.98
N TYR A 212 21.39 1.12 17.90
CA TYR A 212 21.47 2.57 17.75
C TYR A 212 20.35 3.03 16.80
N GLU A 213 19.56 4.03 17.23
CA GLU A 213 18.68 4.78 16.34
C GLU A 213 19.51 5.44 15.24
N VAL A 214 19.52 4.83 14.05
CA VAL A 214 19.99 5.49 12.85
C VAL A 214 18.81 6.27 12.28
N SER A 215 18.86 7.60 12.33
CA SER A 215 17.93 8.43 11.58
C SER A 215 18.17 8.21 10.09
N HIS A 216 17.36 7.37 9.46
CA HIS A 216 17.40 7.21 8.01
C HIS A 216 16.60 8.35 7.39
N ASN A 217 17.18 8.99 6.37
CA ASN A 217 16.42 9.90 5.53
C ASN A 217 15.33 9.10 4.80
N GLY A 218 14.14 9.69 4.70
CA GLY A 218 13.13 9.15 3.78
C GLY A 218 13.64 9.27 2.35
N ALA A 219 13.18 8.38 1.46
CA ALA A 219 13.56 8.40 0.05
C ALA A 219 12.38 8.13 -0.87
N PHE A 220 12.42 8.68 -2.08
CA PHE A 220 11.53 8.33 -3.19
C PHE A 220 12.28 8.39 -4.52
N ILE A 221 11.73 7.75 -5.56
CA ILE A 221 12.33 7.75 -6.91
C ILE A 221 11.48 8.61 -7.84
N ASN A 222 12.14 9.45 -8.64
CA ASN A 222 11.56 10.05 -9.83
C ASN A 222 12.09 9.40 -11.09
N ILE A 223 11.18 9.10 -12.01
CA ILE A 223 11.46 8.64 -13.38
C ILE A 223 10.85 9.65 -14.34
N LYS A 224 11.58 10.07 -15.39
CA LYS A 224 11.00 10.90 -16.46
C LYS A 224 10.57 10.05 -17.63
N GLY A 225 9.55 10.48 -18.37
CA GLY A 225 9.05 9.70 -19.51
C GLY A 225 10.03 9.57 -20.67
N ASP A 226 10.87 10.59 -20.88
CA ASP A 226 11.93 10.62 -21.91
C ASP A 226 13.22 9.94 -21.45
N ASP A 227 13.51 10.03 -20.15
CA ASP A 227 14.68 9.47 -19.48
C ASP A 227 14.22 8.62 -18.29
N LEU A 228 14.08 7.31 -18.56
CA LEU A 228 13.60 6.32 -17.59
C LEU A 228 14.64 5.97 -16.50
N THR A 229 15.74 6.71 -16.43
CA THR A 229 16.76 6.53 -15.39
C THR A 229 16.20 6.92 -14.02
N PRO A 230 16.25 6.03 -13.01
CA PRO A 230 15.73 6.34 -11.68
C PRO A 230 16.58 7.42 -11.00
N LYS A 231 15.92 8.47 -10.50
CA LYS A 231 16.54 9.54 -9.70
C LYS A 231 16.07 9.43 -8.26
N TYR A 232 16.98 9.02 -7.39
CA TYR A 232 16.75 8.91 -5.95
C TYR A 232 16.78 10.29 -5.31
N ILE A 233 15.75 10.60 -4.53
CA ILE A 233 15.65 11.85 -3.78
C ILE A 233 15.41 11.49 -2.33
N THR A 234 16.29 11.99 -1.47
CA THR A 234 16.20 11.82 -0.02
C THR A 234 15.65 13.07 0.64
N TYR A 235 15.01 12.91 1.80
CA TYR A 235 14.50 13.99 2.61
C TYR A 235 14.62 13.67 4.10
N GLU A 236 14.79 14.70 4.91
CA GLU A 236 14.86 14.58 6.36
C GLU A 236 13.46 14.53 6.97
N ALA A 237 13.37 13.95 8.16
CA ALA A 237 12.14 13.98 8.94
C ALA A 237 11.76 15.42 9.28
N VAL A 238 10.45 15.70 9.27
CA VAL A 238 9.88 16.97 9.72
C VAL A 238 9.24 16.80 11.09
N PRO A 239 9.08 17.88 11.89
CA PRO A 239 8.40 17.80 13.18
C PRO A 239 7.01 17.17 13.06
N HIS A 240 6.71 16.22 13.94
CA HIS A 240 5.42 15.57 14.04
C HIS A 240 4.87 15.66 15.47
N PRO A 241 3.56 15.49 15.68
CA PRO A 241 2.95 15.43 17.00
C PRO A 241 3.64 14.41 17.91
N ASN A 242 3.66 14.69 19.22
CA ASN A 242 4.30 13.84 20.22
C ASN A 242 3.46 12.58 20.55
N ILE A 243 3.24 11.75 19.53
CA ILE A 243 2.65 10.41 19.65
C ILE A 243 3.80 9.42 19.49
N LYS A 244 3.98 8.53 20.48
CA LYS A 244 5.06 7.56 20.44
C LYS A 244 4.93 6.63 19.21
N PRO A 245 6.03 6.30 18.51
CA PRO A 245 6.02 5.22 17.54
C PRO A 245 5.43 3.95 18.14
N MET A 246 4.70 3.16 17.34
CA MET A 246 4.07 1.91 17.76
C MET A 246 3.10 2.03 18.95
N ALA A 247 2.52 3.22 19.21
CA ALA A 247 1.55 3.41 20.30
C ALA A 247 0.32 2.48 20.24
N TYR A 248 0.02 1.92 19.06
CA TYR A 248 -1.10 1.02 18.81
C TYR A 248 -0.67 -0.43 18.51
N ALA A 249 0.63 -0.74 18.59
CA ALA A 249 1.15 -2.08 18.33
C ALA A 249 0.75 -3.06 19.45
N ALA A 250 0.73 -4.36 19.12
CA ALA A 250 0.44 -5.39 20.11
C ALA A 250 1.50 -5.37 21.24
N ASN A 251 1.04 -5.48 22.50
CA ASN A 251 1.85 -5.38 23.72
C ASN A 251 3.07 -6.33 23.80
N SER A 252 3.18 -7.33 22.92
CA SER A 252 4.31 -8.26 22.87
C SER A 252 5.66 -7.62 22.52
N PHE A 253 5.67 -6.38 22.01
CA PHE A 253 6.92 -5.62 21.72
C PHE A 253 7.39 -4.71 22.87
N LEU A 254 6.55 -4.42 23.87
CA LEU A 254 6.86 -3.46 24.94
C LEU A 254 7.53 -4.12 26.18
N LEU A 255 7.84 -5.41 26.11
CA LEU A 255 8.44 -6.21 27.21
C LEU A 255 9.78 -6.86 26.82
N GLY A 256 10.55 -6.23 25.92
CA GLY A 256 11.92 -6.62 25.57
C GLY A 256 12.93 -5.62 26.09
#